data_AF-A0A2T0BG00-F1
#
_entry.id   AF-A0A2T0BG00-F1
#
_cell.length_a   1.000
_cell.length_b   1.000
_cell.length_c   1.000
_cell.angle_alpha   90.00
_cell.angle_beta   90.00
_cell.angle_gamma   90.00
#
_symmetry.space_group_name_H-M   'P 1'
#
loop_
_entity.id
_entity.type
_entity.pdbx_description
1 polymer ?
#
loop_
_entity_poly.entity_id
_entity_poly.type
_entity_poly.pdbx_seq_one_letter_code
_entity_poly.pdbx_strand_id
1 'polypeptide(L)'
;MGRKCTRCYYDIKNSYILKEETSKEIICPNCGRKLVVTNISRFLAITIFIMGSLIFTILPIKAVNIVIIESVWIALSYFLLPAIIYDYEEKDINKKKDDME
;
A
#
# COMPACT_ATOMS: atom_id res chain seq x y z
N MET A 1 -2.06 11.96 8.13
CA MET A 1 -1.02 11.46 9.06
C MET A 1 -0.25 10.46 8.24
N GLY A 2 0.93 10.82 7.73
CA GLY A 2 1.54 10.12 6.61
C GLY A 2 2.93 9.64 6.95
N ARG A 3 3.32 8.51 6.36
CA ARG A 3 4.64 8.17 5.77
C ARG A 3 5.91 8.67 6.47
N LYS A 4 5.83 9.00 7.76
CA LYS A 4 6.94 9.48 8.55
C LYS A 4 7.56 8.29 9.23
N CYS A 5 8.87 8.14 9.08
CA CYS A 5 9.60 7.20 9.90
C CYS A 5 9.37 7.56 11.37
N THR A 6 8.86 6.63 12.17
CA THR A 6 8.53 6.87 13.59
C THR A 6 9.73 7.28 14.43
N ARG A 7 10.95 6.91 14.01
CA ARG A 7 12.20 7.21 14.72
C ARG A 7 12.87 8.51 14.28
N CYS A 8 13.08 8.71 12.99
CA CYS A 8 13.78 9.89 12.48
C CYS A 8 12.84 11.01 12.00
N TYR A 9 11.52 10.79 12.12
CA TYR A 9 10.45 11.69 11.67
C TYR A 9 10.56 12.14 10.22
N TYR A 10 11.39 11.45 9.43
CA TYR A 10 11.63 11.74 8.03
C TYR A 10 10.40 11.37 7.20
N ASP A 11 9.96 12.30 6.37
CA ASP A 11 8.80 12.14 5.50
C ASP A 11 9.18 11.39 4.21
N ILE A 12 8.68 10.17 4.07
CA ILE A 12 8.99 9.30 2.94
C ILE A 12 8.12 9.72 1.75
N LYS A 13 8.77 10.25 0.72
CA LYS A 13 8.10 10.71 -0.50
C LYS A 13 7.53 9.54 -1.30
N ASN A 14 6.38 9.74 -1.94
CA ASN A 14 5.77 8.74 -2.85
C ASN A 14 6.74 8.31 -3.96
N SER A 15 7.56 9.25 -4.45
CA SER A 15 8.59 8.97 -5.46
C SER A 15 9.64 7.96 -5.00
N TYR A 16 9.85 7.81 -3.69
CA TYR A 16 10.75 6.81 -3.13
C TYR A 16 10.08 5.43 -3.14
N ILE A 17 8.83 5.36 -2.70
CA ILE A 17 8.02 4.12 -2.68
C ILE A 17 7.82 3.57 -4.09
N LEU A 18 7.58 4.45 -5.07
CA LEU A 18 7.43 4.08 -6.49
C LEU A 18 8.72 3.55 -7.14
N LYS A 19 9.88 3.84 -6.55
CA LYS A 19 11.18 3.38 -7.05
C LYS A 19 11.60 2.04 -6.46
N GLU A 20 11.04 1.65 -5.32
CA GLU A 20 11.35 0.36 -4.71
C GLU A 20 10.65 -0.79 -5.44
N GLU A 21 11.37 -1.90 -5.62
CA GLU A 21 10.84 -3.11 -6.26
C GLU A 21 9.69 -3.72 -5.46
N THR A 22 9.68 -3.52 -4.13
CA THR A 22 8.65 -4.04 -3.25
C THR A 22 8.06 -2.93 -2.39
N SER A 23 6.78 -2.63 -2.57
CA SER A 23 6.09 -1.65 -1.74
C SER A 23 5.78 -2.14 -0.32
N LYS A 24 5.99 -3.44 -0.02
CA LYS A 24 5.66 -4.10 1.26
C LYS A 24 6.68 -3.83 2.37
N GLU A 25 7.96 -3.80 2.02
CA GLU A 25 9.05 -3.47 2.92
C GLU A 25 9.90 -2.44 2.22
N ILE A 26 10.17 -1.31 2.88
CA ILE A 26 11.03 -0.25 2.35
C ILE A 26 12.14 0.07 3.34
N ILE A 27 13.27 0.55 2.84
CA ILE A 27 14.35 1.03 3.70
C ILE A 27 14.20 2.53 3.88
N CYS A 28 14.26 3.03 5.12
CA CYS A 28 14.23 4.46 5.35
C CYS A 28 15.46 5.13 4.72
N PRO A 29 15.31 6.12 3.82
CA PRO A 29 16.45 6.75 3.15
C PRO A 29 17.34 7.58 4.09
N ASN A 30 16.83 7.96 5.27
CA ASN A 30 17.57 8.77 6.24
C ASN A 30 18.27 7.93 7.32
N CYS A 31 17.59 6.93 7.89
CA CYS A 31 18.12 6.14 9.00
C CYS A 31 18.49 4.68 8.64
N GLY A 32 18.22 4.23 7.42
CA GLY A 32 18.58 2.89 6.94
C GLY A 32 17.79 1.73 7.57
N ARG A 33 16.79 2.00 8.41
CA ARG A 33 15.92 0.98 9.03
C ARG A 33 14.94 0.39 8.02
N LYS A 34 14.61 -0.89 8.19
CA LYS A 34 13.52 -1.54 7.46
C LYS A 34 12.17 -1.13 8.06
N LEU A 35 11.31 -0.63 7.19
CA LEU A 35 9.94 -0.27 7.49
C LEU A 35 9.02 -1.23 6.74
N VAL A 36 7.94 -1.65 7.39
CA VAL A 36 6.98 -2.60 6.82
C VAL A 36 5.62 -1.93 6.76
N VAL A 37 4.88 -2.21 5.69
CA VAL A 37 3.51 -1.72 5.52
C VAL A 37 2.63 -2.24 6.65
N THR A 38 1.84 -1.36 7.25
CA THR A 38 0.89 -1.76 8.29
C THR A 38 -0.21 -2.64 7.72
N ASN A 39 -0.64 -3.65 8.49
CA ASN A 39 -1.75 -4.52 8.07
C ASN A 39 -3.03 -3.72 7.77
N ILE A 40 -3.25 -2.62 8.50
CA ILE A 40 -4.40 -1.72 8.34
C ILE A 40 -4.35 -1.02 6.98
N SER A 41 -3.21 -0.41 6.61
CA SER A 41 -3.08 0.29 5.32
C SER A 41 -3.14 -0.67 4.13
N ARG A 42 -2.60 -1.89 4.29
CA ARG A 42 -2.75 -2.96 3.29
C ARG A 42 -4.20 -3.37 3.10
N PHE A 43 -4.95 -3.53 4.20
CA PHE A 43 -6.37 -3.86 4.15
C PHE A 43 -7.18 -2.74 3.49
N LEU A 44 -6.93 -1.48 3.87
CA LEU A 44 -7.55 -0.30 3.24
C LEU A 44 -7.32 -0.25 1.72
N ALA A 45 -6.09 -0.52 1.27
CA ALA A 45 -5.78 -0.54 -0.16
C ALA A 45 -6.57 -1.61 -0.91
N ILE A 46 -6.72 -2.82 -0.33
CA ILE A 46 -7.52 -3.90 -0.92
C ILE A 46 -9.00 -3.51 -0.94
N THR A 47 -9.52 -2.93 0.14
CA THR A 47 -10.91 -2.49 0.21
C THR A 47 -11.23 -1.43 -0.84
N ILE A 48 -10.34 -0.46 -1.04
CA ILE A 48 -10.50 0.57 -2.07
C ILE A 48 -10.44 -0.05 -3.48
N PHE A 49 -9.54 -0.99 -3.70
CA PHE A 49 -9.46 -1.73 -4.97
C PHE A 49 -10.79 -2.43 -5.28
N ILE A 50 -11.33 -3.18 -4.32
CA ILE A 50 -12.60 -3.93 -4.49
C ILE A 50 -13.77 -2.97 -4.72
N MET A 51 -13.85 -1.86 -3.97
CA MET A 51 -14.90 -0.86 -4.19
C MET A 51 -14.84 -0.27 -5.60
N GLY A 52 -13.65 0.02 -6.11
CA GLY A 52 -13.46 0.48 -7.50
C GLY A 52 -13.98 -0.53 -8.52
N SER A 53 -13.61 -1.81 -8.39
CA SER A 53 -14.07 -2.87 -9.29
C SER A 53 -15.59 -3.08 -9.23
N LEU A 54 -16.19 -2.99 -8.05
CA LEU A 54 -17.65 -3.07 -7.90
C LEU A 54 -18.39 -1.95 -8.62
N ILE A 55 -17.83 -0.73 -8.63
CA ILE A 55 -18.42 0.40 -9.36
C ILE A 55 -18.42 0.13 -10.86
N PHE A 56 -17.31 -0.38 -11.41
CA PHE A 56 -17.20 -0.67 -12.85
C PHE A 56 -18.12 -1.80 -13.30
N THR A 57 -18.41 -2.77 -12.43
CA THR A 57 -19.32 -3.88 -12.73
C THR A 57 -20.80 -3.52 -12.64
N ILE A 58 -21.18 -2.48 -11.88
CA ILE A 58 -22.58 -2.00 -11.81
C ILE A 58 -22.96 -1.15 -13.03
N LEU A 59 -22.00 -0.54 -13.71
CA LEU A 59 -22.28 0.30 -14.88
C LEU A 59 -22.84 -0.55 -16.04
N PRO A 60 -23.88 -0.07 -16.76
CA PRO A 60 -24.55 -0.80 -17.84
C PRO A 60 -23.72 -0.76 -19.13
N ILE A 61 -22.48 -1.24 -19.06
CA ILE A 61 -21.51 -1.24 -20.13
C ILE A 61 -21.42 -2.66 -20.71
N LYS A 62 -21.14 -2.79 -22.01
CA LYS A 62 -20.87 -4.09 -22.64
C LYS A 62 -19.75 -4.82 -21.90
N ALA A 63 -19.93 -6.12 -21.65
CA ALA A 63 -18.99 -6.95 -20.90
C ALA A 63 -17.53 -6.83 -21.38
N VAL A 64 -17.31 -6.74 -22.69
CA VAL A 64 -15.97 -6.56 -23.28
C VAL A 64 -15.28 -5.29 -22.77
N ASN A 65 -16.02 -4.18 -22.69
CA ASN A 65 -15.47 -2.92 -22.20
C ASN A 65 -15.25 -2.96 -20.68
N ILE A 66 -16.07 -3.69 -19.92
CA ILE A 66 -15.86 -3.89 -18.48
C ILE A 66 -14.51 -4.60 -18.26
N VAL A 67 -14.21 -5.65 -19.01
CA VAL A 67 -12.93 -6.37 -18.91
C VAL A 67 -11.75 -5.45 -19.21
N ILE A 68 -11.86 -4.59 -20.24
CA ILE A 68 -10.80 -3.61 -20.56
C ILE A 68 -10.62 -2.62 -19.40
N ILE A 69 -11.71 -2.05 -18.88
CA ILE A 69 -11.65 -1.07 -17.79
C ILE A 69 -11.07 -1.69 -16.52
N GLU A 70 -11.50 -2.91 -16.15
CA GLU A 70 -10.94 -3.66 -15.01
C GLU A 70 -9.45 -3.94 -15.18
N SER A 71 -9.00 -4.31 -16.39
CA SER A 71 -7.57 -4.55 -16.63
C SER A 71 -6.72 -3.29 -16.41
N VAL A 72 -7.21 -2.14 -16.86
CA VAL A 72 -6.58 -0.83 -16.64
C VAL A 72 -6.65 -0.46 -15.16
N TRP A 73 -7.78 -0.72 -14.50
CA TRP A 73 -7.96 -0.47 -13.07
C TRP A 73 -6.99 -1.28 -12.23
N ILE A 74 -6.83 -2.58 -12.51
CA ILE A 74 -5.87 -3.46 -11.82
C ILE A 74 -4.44 -2.93 -11.98
N ALA A 75 -4.03 -2.58 -13.20
CA ALA A 75 -2.71 -2.05 -13.46
C ALA A 75 -2.47 -0.75 -12.67
N LEU A 76 -3.39 0.21 -12.75
CA LEU A 76 -3.28 1.48 -12.02
C LEU A 76 -3.26 1.26 -10.52
N SER A 77 -4.13 0.39 -10.02
CA SER A 77 -4.27 0.05 -8.60
C SER A 77 -2.99 -0.53 -8.03
N TYR A 78 -2.33 -1.41 -8.78
CA TYR A 78 -1.08 -2.04 -8.36
C TYR A 78 0.05 -1.02 -8.11
N PHE A 79 0.12 0.05 -8.91
CA PHE A 79 1.15 1.08 -8.77
C PHE A 79 0.75 2.23 -7.85
N LEU A 80 -0.49 2.72 -7.96
CA LEU A 80 -0.93 3.94 -7.28
C LEU A 80 -1.42 3.68 -5.86
N LEU A 81 -2.15 2.59 -5.59
CA LEU A 81 -2.70 2.33 -4.25
C LEU A 81 -1.58 2.20 -3.21
N PRO A 82 -0.49 1.43 -3.45
CA PRO A 82 0.62 1.39 -2.50
C PRO A 82 1.24 2.76 -2.27
N ALA A 83 1.46 3.52 -3.33
CA ALA A 83 2.11 4.83 -3.25
C ALA A 83 1.26 5.89 -2.52
N ILE A 84 -0.06 5.74 -2.47
CA ILE A 84 -0.99 6.72 -1.88
C ILE A 84 -1.53 6.28 -0.51
N ILE A 85 -1.74 4.98 -0.30
CA ILE A 85 -2.42 4.46 0.90
C ILE A 85 -1.45 3.85 1.90
N TYR A 86 -0.31 3.29 1.46
CA TYR A 86 0.54 2.57 2.40
C TYR A 86 1.16 3.52 3.42
N ASP A 87 0.96 3.13 4.67
CA ASP A 87 1.65 3.65 5.83
C ASP A 87 2.62 2.58 6.33
N TYR A 88 3.75 3.06 6.81
CA TYR A 88 4.91 2.25 7.13
C TYR A 88 5.26 2.39 8.59
N GLU A 89 5.43 1.26 9.27
CA GLU A 89 5.88 1.20 10.66
C GLU A 89 7.21 0.46 10.74
N GLU A 90 8.00 0.71 11.79
CA GLU A 90 9.18 -0.11 12.03
C GLU A 90 8.76 -1.55 12.31
N LYS A 91 9.45 -2.51 11.70
CA LYS A 91 9.29 -3.92 12.06
C LYS A 91 9.88 -4.11 13.46
N ASP A 92 9.08 -3.93 14.50
CA ASP A 92 9.49 -4.26 15.86
C ASP A 92 9.82 -5.75 15.90
N ILE A 93 11.11 -6.08 15.98
CA ILE A 93 11.61 -7.44 16.17
C ILE A 93 11.13 -8.03 17.51
N ASN A 94 10.51 -7.22 18.39
CA ASN A 94 10.11 -7.61 19.74
C ASN A 94 8.64 -8.00 19.93
N LYS A 95 7.74 -7.84 18.95
CA LYS A 95 6.32 -8.21 19.12
C LYS A 95 6.04 -9.69 18.85
N LYS A 96 6.95 -10.57 19.29
CA LYS A 96 6.78 -12.02 19.30
C LYS A 96 7.00 -12.65 20.67
N LYS A 97 7.18 -11.83 21.72
CA LYS A 97 7.44 -12.30 23.09
C LYS A 97 6.28 -12.15 24.07
N ASP A 98 5.23 -11.39 23.76
CA ASP A 98 4.13 -11.13 24.71
C ASP A 98 2.85 -11.95 24.42
N ASP A 99 2.88 -12.88 23.46
CA ASP A 99 1.81 -13.86 23.23
C ASP A 99 2.18 -15.25 23.81
N MET A 100 3.18 -15.30 24.70
CA MET A 100 3.72 -16.54 25.30
C MET A 100 4.02 -16.39 26.80
N GLU A 101 3.24 -15.57 27.51
CA GLU A 101 3.09 -15.65 28.98
C GLU A 101 1.63 -15.85 29.36
#